data_AF-A0A395CYH7-F1
#
_entry.id   AF-A0A395CYH7-F1
#
_cell.length_a   1.000
_cell.length_b   1.000
_cell.length_c   1.000
_cell.angle_alpha   90.00
_cell.angle_beta   90.00
_cell.angle_gamma   90.00
#
_symmetry.space_group_name_H-M   'P 1'
#
loop_
_entity.id
_entity.type
_entity.pdbx_description
1 polymer ?
#
loop_
_entity_poly.entity_id
_entity_poly.type
_entity_poly.pdbx_seq_one_letter_code
_entity_poly.pdbx_strand_id
1 'polypeptide(L)'
;MLPQVVLVDGVPKCVIRPTDKKDLDRFVRNGKKWLQAGNTDAKCTCRPADELETARWKDAFALHLAWGGEEEGFFGIPLASPAGATSAPPQE
;
A
#
# COMPACT_ATOMS: atom_id res chain seq x y z
N MET A 1 5.32 9.44 10.10
CA MET A 1 6.44 8.52 9.73
C MET A 1 6.75 8.59 8.23
N LEU A 2 7.82 7.94 7.76
CA LEU A 2 8.09 7.73 6.32
C LEU A 2 7.18 6.63 5.74
N PRO A 3 6.92 6.61 4.42
CA PRO A 3 6.19 5.52 3.77
C PRO A 3 6.87 4.17 4.02
N GLN A 4 6.05 3.17 4.31
CA GLN A 4 6.42 1.79 4.56
C GLN A 4 5.69 0.88 3.58
N VAL A 5 6.37 -0.15 3.12
CA VAL A 5 5.78 -1.18 2.28
C VAL A 5 5.55 -2.42 3.12
N VAL A 6 4.34 -2.96 3.01
CA VAL A 6 3.98 -4.25 3.58
C VAL A 6 4.15 -5.30 2.50
N LEU A 7 4.99 -6.28 2.79
CA LEU A 7 5.19 -7.44 1.96
C LEU A 7 4.48 -8.64 2.57
N VAL A 8 3.98 -9.50 1.72
CA VAL A 8 3.39 -10.79 2.08
C VAL A 8 4.18 -11.85 1.34
N ASP A 9 4.87 -12.73 2.07
CA ASP A 9 5.80 -13.72 1.53
C ASP A 9 6.88 -13.11 0.61
N GLY A 10 7.33 -11.89 0.96
CA GLY A 10 8.35 -11.17 0.19
C GLY A 10 7.80 -10.42 -1.04
N VAL A 11 6.51 -10.48 -1.31
CA VAL A 11 5.87 -9.73 -2.41
C VAL A 11 5.28 -8.42 -1.87
N PRO A 12 5.66 -7.24 -2.41
CA PRO A 12 5.10 -5.96 -1.97
C PRO A 12 3.61 -5.88 -2.32
N LYS A 13 2.77 -5.64 -1.31
CA LYS A 13 1.31 -5.66 -1.47
C LYS A 13 0.67 -4.29 -1.32
N CYS A 14 1.21 -3.44 -0.45
CA CYS A 14 0.75 -2.08 -0.27
C CYS A 14 1.87 -1.18 0.26
N VAL A 15 1.75 0.10 -0.07
CA VAL A 15 2.57 1.17 0.50
C VAL A 15 1.66 2.05 1.34
N ILE A 16 2.04 2.24 2.60
CA ILE A 16 1.26 2.96 3.60
C ILE A 16 2.16 3.98 4.32
N ARG A 17 1.58 5.08 4.80
CA ARG A 17 2.29 6.04 5.64
C ARG A 17 1.60 6.06 7.00
N PRO A 18 1.95 5.13 7.90
CA PRO A 18 1.41 5.13 9.25
C PRO A 18 1.82 6.43 9.97
N THR A 19 1.00 6.89 10.91
CA THR A 19 1.36 8.02 11.77
C THR A 19 2.50 7.60 12.70
N ASP A 20 2.35 6.42 13.31
CA ASP A 20 3.26 5.83 14.30
C ASP A 20 3.41 4.31 14.13
N LYS A 21 4.40 3.73 14.81
CA LYS A 21 4.62 2.28 14.83
C LYS A 21 3.42 1.48 15.35
N LYS A 22 2.62 2.06 16.25
CA LYS A 22 1.38 1.44 16.77
C LYS A 22 0.32 1.31 15.68
N ASP A 23 0.22 2.32 14.83
CA ASP A 23 -0.75 2.36 13.74
C ASP A 23 -0.39 1.35 12.64
N LEU A 24 0.92 1.25 12.32
CA LEU A 24 1.45 0.19 11.46
C LEU A 24 1.12 -1.22 11.99
N ASP A 25 1.42 -1.48 13.27
CA ASP A 25 1.19 -2.78 13.89
C ASP A 25 -0.32 -3.12 13.94
N ARG A 26 -1.17 -2.12 14.21
CA ARG A 26 -2.63 -2.25 14.15
C ARG A 26 -3.11 -2.61 12.75
N PHE A 27 -2.58 -1.99 11.70
CA PHE A 27 -2.92 -2.33 10.32
C PHE A 27 -2.46 -3.74 9.96
N VAL A 28 -1.25 -4.15 10.30
CA VAL A 28 -0.77 -5.51 10.00
C VAL A 28 -1.62 -6.57 10.71
N ARG A 29 -2.07 -6.31 11.95
CA ARG A 29 -2.97 -7.21 12.69
C ARG A 29 -4.38 -7.26 12.11
N ASN A 30 -5.01 -6.09 11.89
CA ASN A 30 -6.41 -6.01 11.45
C ASN A 30 -6.56 -6.32 9.96
N GLY A 31 -5.62 -5.82 9.16
CA GLY A 31 -5.52 -6.04 7.72
C GLY A 31 -5.01 -7.43 7.35
N LYS A 32 -4.65 -8.29 8.32
CA LYS A 32 -4.10 -9.63 8.07
C LYS A 32 -4.96 -10.45 7.10
N LYS A 33 -6.28 -10.44 7.24
CA LYS A 33 -7.21 -11.14 6.33
C LYS A 33 -7.10 -10.62 4.88
N TRP A 34 -6.99 -9.29 4.72
CA TRP A 34 -6.81 -8.67 3.41
C TRP A 34 -5.41 -8.93 2.85
N LEU A 35 -4.36 -8.82 3.68
CA LEU A 35 -2.97 -9.06 3.30
C LEU A 35 -2.73 -10.51 2.86
N GLN A 36 -3.24 -11.46 3.63
CA GLN A 36 -3.04 -12.88 3.40
C GLN A 36 -3.95 -13.48 2.31
N ALA A 37 -5.03 -12.79 1.91
CA ALA A 37 -5.95 -13.23 0.86
C ALA A 37 -6.41 -14.70 0.97
N GLY A 38 -6.52 -15.21 2.21
CA GLY A 38 -6.89 -16.61 2.49
C GLY A 38 -5.72 -17.54 2.81
N ASN A 39 -4.46 -17.14 2.56
CA ASN A 39 -3.28 -17.91 2.97
C ASN A 39 -2.84 -17.53 4.40
N THR A 40 -3.38 -18.21 5.42
CA THR A 40 -3.10 -17.89 6.82
C THR A 40 -1.63 -18.03 7.24
N ASP A 41 -0.84 -18.82 6.50
CA ASP A 41 0.58 -19.03 6.75
C ASP A 41 1.47 -17.90 6.21
N ALA A 42 0.91 -17.06 5.31
CA ALA A 42 1.65 -16.02 4.64
C ALA A 42 2.29 -15.02 5.61
N LYS A 43 3.61 -14.82 5.49
CA LYS A 43 4.37 -13.98 6.41
C LYS A 43 4.28 -12.52 5.99
N CYS A 44 3.71 -11.68 6.85
CA CYS A 44 3.68 -10.24 6.66
C CYS A 44 4.96 -9.62 7.22
N THR A 45 5.74 -8.92 6.38
CA THR A 45 6.90 -8.14 6.79
C THR A 45 6.76 -6.69 6.33
N CYS A 46 7.43 -5.77 7.01
CA CYS A 46 7.40 -4.35 6.67
C CYS A 46 8.82 -3.86 6.40
N ARG A 47 8.97 -2.99 5.40
CA ARG A 47 10.25 -2.34 5.08
C ARG A 47 10.02 -0.88 4.68
N PRO A 48 11.04 -0.01 4.73
CA PRO A 48 10.97 1.30 4.09
C PRO A 48 10.68 1.17 2.59
N ALA A 49 9.79 2.02 2.11
CA ALA A 49 9.44 2.08 0.70
C ALA A 49 10.65 2.52 -0.15
N ASP A 50 10.88 1.88 -1.29
CA ASP A 50 11.84 2.34 -2.29
C ASP A 50 11.36 3.63 -2.96
N GLU A 51 12.21 4.24 -3.77
CA GLU A 51 11.88 5.47 -4.51
C GLU A 51 10.64 5.29 -5.40
N LEU A 52 10.52 4.16 -6.10
CA LEU A 52 9.36 3.88 -6.97
C LEU A 52 8.06 3.73 -6.19
N GLU A 53 8.10 3.03 -5.07
CA GLU A 53 6.93 2.79 -4.21
C GLU A 53 6.52 4.08 -3.51
N THR A 54 7.51 4.87 -3.08
CA THR A 54 7.31 6.21 -2.52
C THR A 54 6.70 7.16 -3.55
N ALA A 55 7.17 7.13 -4.80
CA ALA A 55 6.61 7.94 -5.87
C ALA A 55 5.14 7.60 -6.12
N ARG A 56 4.78 6.30 -6.18
CA ARG A 56 3.37 5.88 -6.29
C ARG A 56 2.51 6.36 -5.13
N TRP A 57 3.02 6.25 -3.91
CA TRP A 57 2.29 6.75 -2.74
C TRP A 57 2.08 8.27 -2.83
N LYS A 58 3.11 9.03 -3.21
CA LYS A 58 3.02 10.49 -3.37
C LYS A 58 2.06 10.89 -4.48
N ASP A 59 2.03 10.18 -5.59
CA ASP A 59 1.12 10.42 -6.70
C ASP A 59 -0.33 10.24 -6.28
N ALA A 60 -0.64 9.11 -5.63
CA ALA A 60 -1.98 8.87 -5.09
C ALA A 60 -2.35 9.84 -3.95
N PHE A 61 -1.38 10.25 -3.13
CA PHE A 61 -1.58 11.28 -2.12
C PHE A 61 -1.91 12.64 -2.75
N ALA A 62 -1.19 13.03 -3.81
CA ALA A 62 -1.47 14.26 -4.53
C ALA A 62 -2.87 14.24 -5.15
N LEU A 63 -3.32 13.09 -5.67
CA LEU A 63 -4.69 12.91 -6.15
C LEU A 63 -5.73 13.08 -5.02
N HIS A 64 -5.47 12.49 -3.85
CA HIS A 64 -6.33 12.66 -2.66
C HIS A 64 -6.44 14.12 -2.23
N LEU A 65 -5.33 14.85 -2.21
CA LEU A 65 -5.32 16.29 -1.92
C LEU A 65 -6.07 17.10 -2.99
N ALA A 66 -5.92 16.74 -4.28
CA ALA A 66 -6.60 17.41 -5.38
C ALA A 66 -8.13 17.29 -5.31
N TRP A 67 -8.63 16.19 -4.74
CA TRP A 67 -10.06 16.01 -4.43
C TRP A 67 -10.53 16.82 -3.20
N GLY A 68 -9.60 17.41 -2.43
CA GLY A 68 -9.89 18.12 -1.19
C GLY A 68 -9.78 17.25 0.06
N GLY A 69 -9.13 16.08 -0.05
CA GLY A 69 -8.83 15.22 1.09
C GLY A 69 -7.76 15.83 2.01
N GLU A 70 -7.81 15.46 3.28
CA GLU A 70 -6.86 15.90 4.31
C GLU A 70 -5.63 14.99 4.40
N GLU A 71 -4.50 15.55 4.84
CA GLU A 71 -3.22 14.82 4.91
C GLU A 71 -3.28 13.61 5.86
N GLU A 72 -4.00 13.76 6.97
CA GLU A 72 -4.14 12.74 8.02
C GLU A 72 -5.12 11.63 7.63
N GLY A 73 -6.00 11.89 6.66
CA GLY A 73 -6.98 10.94 6.15
C GLY A 73 -6.42 9.96 5.12
N PHE A 74 -5.21 10.19 4.61
CA PHE A 74 -4.61 9.32 3.60
C PHE A 74 -3.64 8.30 4.19
N PHE A 75 -4.13 7.07 4.35
CA PHE A 75 -3.37 5.99 4.96
C PHE A 75 -2.38 5.31 3.99
N GLY A 76 -2.80 5.06 2.74
CA GLY A 76 -1.95 4.43 1.74
C GLY A 76 -2.71 3.76 0.60
N ILE A 77 -1.98 3.04 -0.23
CA ILE A 77 -2.49 2.44 -1.46
C ILE A 77 -2.05 0.99 -1.64
N PRO A 78 -2.86 0.15 -2.28
CA PRO A 78 -2.42 -1.15 -2.74
C PRO A 78 -1.34 -0.98 -3.81
N LEU A 79 -0.24 -1.71 -3.67
CA LEU A 79 0.69 -1.94 -4.74
C LEU A 79 0.13 -3.15 -5.47
N ALA A 80 -0.61 -2.90 -6.55
CA ALA A 80 -0.92 -3.98 -7.48
C ALA A 80 0.43 -4.61 -7.85
N SER A 81 0.56 -5.91 -7.59
CA SER A 81 1.60 -6.74 -8.19
C SER A 81 1.72 -6.30 -9.67
N PRO A 82 2.92 -6.18 -10.26
CA PRO A 82 3.08 -5.72 -11.64
C PRO A 82 2.36 -6.58 -12.70
N ALA A 83 1.51 -7.53 -12.33
CA ALA A 83 0.58 -8.26 -13.19
C ALA A 83 -0.77 -7.53 -13.45
N GLY A 84 -0.84 -6.21 -13.34
CA GLY A 84 -2.08 -5.43 -13.52
C GLY A 84 -2.03 -4.28 -14.52
N ALA A 85 -0.88 -4.00 -15.15
CA ALA A 85 -0.79 -3.02 -16.23
C ALA A 85 -1.16 -3.66 -17.58
N THR A 86 -2.37 -4.21 -17.68
CA THR A 86 -3.02 -4.49 -18.97
C THR A 86 -4.51 -4.61 -18.73
N SER A 87 -5.16 -3.47 -18.87
CA SER A 87 -6.47 -3.40 -19.50
C SER A 87 -6.40 -2.17 -20.38
N ALA A 88 -5.61 -2.29 -21.45
CA ALA A 88 -5.80 -1.45 -22.61
C ALA A 88 -7.26 -1.63 -23.06
N PRO A 89 -8.02 -0.56 -23.28
CA PRO A 89 -9.33 -0.70 -23.91
C PRO A 89 -9.10 -1.32 -25.30
N PRO A 90 -9.97 -2.24 -25.78
CA PRO A 90 -9.96 -2.61 -27.17
C PRO A 90 -10.22 -1.32 -27.97
N GLN A 91 -9.24 -0.93 -28.79
CA GLN A 91 -9.43 0.10 -29.80
C GLN A 91 -10.37 -0.52 -30.84
N GLU A 92 -11.62 -0.04 -30.90
CA GLU A 92 -12.49 -0.14 -32.08
C GLU A 92 -12.16 0.98 -33.06
#